data_AF-A0A965E3I8-F1
#
_entry.id   AF-A0A965E3I8-F1
#
_cell.length_a   1.000
_cell.length_b   1.000
_cell.length_c   1.000
_cell.angle_alpha   90.00
_cell.angle_beta   90.00
_cell.angle_gamma   90.00
#
_symmetry.space_group_name_H-M   'P 1'
#
loop_
_entity.id
_entity.type
_entity.pdbx_description
1 polymer ?
#
loop_
_entity_poly.entity_id
_entity_poly.type
_entity_poly.pdbx_seq_one_letter_code
_entity_poly.pdbx_strand_id
1 'polypeptide(L)'
;MNERRTKQPRHRTIRLVRPPDETGVAVLCLTTASEVMFYTIREIPCEIGGRGFAMHRTGLGTLYHLRVGQPEDCDCDCLGFLRHGHCKHVMGLIALIKAGQWK
;
A
#
# COMPACT_ATOMS: atom_id res chain seq x y z
N MET A 1 11.98 -36.18 -5.90
CA MET A 1 12.34 -35.23 -4.82
C MET A 1 12.37 -33.84 -5.42
N ASN A 2 11.34 -33.01 -5.22
CA ASN A 2 11.32 -31.63 -5.73
C ASN A 2 11.79 -30.70 -4.61
N GLU A 3 13.00 -30.17 -4.76
CA GLU A 3 13.58 -29.18 -3.86
C GLU A 3 12.74 -27.90 -3.86
N ARG A 4 12.15 -27.58 -2.71
CA ARG A 4 11.47 -26.30 -2.50
C ARG A 4 12.52 -25.20 -2.57
N ARG A 5 12.63 -24.53 -3.71
CA ARG A 5 13.46 -23.32 -3.88
C ARG A 5 13.04 -22.30 -2.82
N THR A 6 13.86 -22.11 -1.79
CA THR A 6 13.62 -21.13 -0.73
C THR A 6 13.66 -19.74 -1.35
N LYS A 7 12.49 -19.13 -1.51
CA LYS A 7 12.32 -17.80 -2.08
C LYS A 7 12.96 -16.81 -1.10
N GLN A 8 14.13 -16.27 -1.46
CA GLN A 8 14.80 -15.24 -0.65
C GLN A 8 13.78 -14.17 -0.22
N PRO A 9 13.82 -13.70 1.04
CA PRO A 9 12.94 -12.66 1.51
C PRO A 9 13.14 -11.44 0.64
N ARG A 10 12.13 -11.11 -0.16
CA ARG A 10 12.18 -9.95 -1.04
C ARG A 10 12.15 -8.73 -0.14
N HIS A 11 13.30 -8.10 0.07
CA HIS A 11 13.38 -6.80 0.73
C HIS A 11 12.41 -5.86 -0.01
N ARG A 12 11.39 -5.42 0.72
CA ARG A 12 10.41 -4.44 0.24
C ARG A 12 10.39 -3.33 1.27
N THR A 13 10.59 -2.11 0.80
CA THR A 13 10.51 -0.93 1.65
C THR A 13 9.42 -0.03 1.12
N ILE A 14 8.78 0.68 2.03
CA ILE A 14 7.87 1.76 1.72
C ILE A 14 8.35 2.99 2.46
N ARG A 15 8.28 4.14 1.79
CA ARG A 15 8.64 5.42 2.38
C ARG A 15 7.65 6.48 1.95
N LEU A 16 7.28 7.35 2.88
CA LEU A 16 6.64 8.63 2.56
C LEU A 16 7.70 9.56 1.96
N VAL A 17 7.55 9.86 0.67
CA VAL A 17 8.44 10.79 -0.07
C VAL A 17 7.99 12.22 0.15
N ARG A 18 6.68 12.44 0.10
CA ARG A 18 6.05 13.74 0.34
C ARG A 18 4.84 13.50 1.25
N PRO A 19 4.72 14.22 2.38
CA PRO A 19 3.52 14.17 3.21
C PRO A 19 2.28 14.69 2.44
N PRO A 20 1.07 14.43 2.95
CA PRO A 20 -0.14 15.06 2.42
C PRO A 20 0.03 16.59 2.35
N ASP A 21 -0.32 17.18 1.19
CA ASP A 21 -0.40 18.63 1.03
C ASP A 21 -1.79 19.17 1.39
N GLU A 22 -2.08 20.44 1.09
CA GLU A 22 -3.39 21.07 1.32
C GLU A 22 -4.56 20.33 0.63
N THR A 23 -4.27 19.55 -0.42
CA THR A 23 -5.25 18.72 -1.12
C THR A 23 -5.41 17.32 -0.52
N GLY A 24 -4.65 17.02 0.53
CA GLY A 24 -4.63 15.71 1.20
C GLY A 24 -3.87 14.63 0.45
N VAL A 25 -3.14 14.98 -0.61
CA VAL A 25 -2.42 14.01 -1.46
C VAL A 25 -0.98 13.85 -0.98
N ALA A 26 -0.57 12.64 -0.67
CA ALA A 26 0.81 12.28 -0.34
C ALA A 26 1.47 11.49 -1.48
N VAL A 27 2.80 11.40 -1.46
CA VAL A 27 3.58 10.57 -2.40
C VAL A 27 4.35 9.50 -1.64
N LEU A 28 4.14 8.24 -2.02
CA LEU A 28 4.81 7.07 -1.47
C LEU A 28 5.78 6.50 -2.50
N CYS A 29 6.95 6.08 -2.03
CA CYS A 29 7.88 5.27 -2.79
C CYS A 29 7.85 3.85 -2.24
N LEU A 30 7.55 2.90 -3.12
CA LEU A 30 7.58 1.48 -2.83
C LEU A 30 8.71 0.84 -3.63
N THR A 31 9.70 0.34 -2.91
CA THR A 31 10.84 -0.37 -3.49
C THR A 31 10.67 -1.86 -3.27
N THR A 32 10.90 -2.62 -4.34
CA THR A 32 10.99 -4.08 -4.32
C THR A 32 12.36 -4.49 -4.85
N ALA A 33 12.71 -5.77 -4.74
CA ALA A 33 13.97 -6.29 -5.28
C ALA A 33 14.20 -6.00 -6.79
N SER A 34 13.13 -5.79 -7.57
CA SER A 34 13.21 -5.62 -9.02
C SER A 34 12.79 -4.24 -9.52
N GLU A 35 12.08 -3.46 -8.70
CA GLU A 35 11.39 -2.26 -9.18
C GLU A 35 11.24 -1.21 -8.07
N VAL A 36 11.35 0.06 -8.45
CA VAL A 36 10.95 1.22 -7.67
C VAL A 36 9.69 1.80 -8.29
N MET A 37 8.68 2.06 -7.46
CA MET A 37 7.39 2.60 -7.90
C MET A 37 6.99 3.77 -7.02
N PHE A 38 6.46 4.81 -7.66
CA PHE A 38 5.87 5.96 -6.98
C PHE A 38 4.36 5.88 -7.05
N TYR A 39 3.72 6.21 -5.94
CA TYR A 39 2.27 6.26 -5.83
C TYR A 39 1.86 7.58 -5.21
N THR A 40 0.81 8.20 -5.76
CA THR A 40 0.07 9.25 -5.06
C THR A 40 -1.04 8.60 -4.25
N ILE A 41 -1.23 9.01 -3.01
CA ILE A 41 -2.27 8.46 -2.13
C ILE A 41 -3.00 9.60 -1.44
N ARG A 42 -4.30 9.45 -1.23
CA ARG A 42 -5.09 10.32 -0.36
C ARG A 42 -6.06 9.49 0.46
N GLU A 43 -6.38 9.97 1.64
CA GLU A 43 -7.46 9.41 2.44
C GLU A 43 -8.82 9.80 1.83
N ILE A 44 -9.79 8.90 1.94
CA ILE A 44 -11.17 9.08 1.49
C ILE A 44 -12.14 8.61 2.59
N PRO A 45 -13.37 9.16 2.66
CA PRO A 45 -14.37 8.69 3.61
C PRO A 45 -14.63 7.19 3.51
N CYS A 46 -14.78 6.51 4.64
CA CYS A 46 -15.06 5.08 4.73
C CYS A 46 -16.04 4.82 5.88
N GLU A 47 -17.26 4.37 5.57
CA GLU A 47 -18.33 4.18 6.55
C GLU A 47 -18.47 2.73 7.03
N ILE A 48 -17.73 1.81 6.42
CA ILE A 48 -17.77 0.36 6.70
C ILE A 48 -16.67 -0.09 7.68
N GLY A 49 -16.10 0.83 8.45
CA GLY A 49 -14.98 0.58 9.36
C GLY A 49 -13.60 0.74 8.69
N GLY A 50 -12.57 0.95 9.51
CA GLY A 50 -11.22 1.27 9.06
C GLY A 50 -11.09 2.66 8.42
N ARG A 51 -9.93 2.91 7.80
CA ARG A 51 -9.60 4.13 7.05
C ARG A 51 -9.52 3.80 5.56
N GLY A 52 -10.20 4.60 4.74
CA GLY A 52 -10.26 4.42 3.29
C GLY A 52 -9.20 5.25 2.57
N PHE A 53 -8.60 4.71 1.52
CA PHE A 53 -7.56 5.38 0.74
C PHE A 53 -7.74 5.16 -0.75
N ALA A 54 -7.49 6.21 -1.52
CA ALA A 54 -7.37 6.16 -2.97
C ALA A 54 -5.89 6.31 -3.34
N MET A 55 -5.32 5.30 -4.00
CA MET A 55 -3.91 5.24 -4.39
C MET A 55 -3.76 5.08 -5.90
N HIS A 56 -2.97 5.94 -6.53
CA HIS A 56 -2.64 5.86 -7.95
C HIS A 56 -1.16 5.61 -8.15
N ARG A 57 -0.79 4.74 -9.09
CA ARG A 57 0.61 4.63 -9.54
C ARG A 57 0.93 5.83 -10.45
N THR A 58 1.94 6.61 -10.09
CA THR A 58 2.33 7.81 -10.85
C THR A 58 2.66 7.40 -12.30
N GLY A 59 2.03 8.09 -13.26
CA GLY A 59 2.27 7.89 -14.70
C GLY A 59 1.54 6.71 -15.36
N LEU A 60 0.75 5.91 -14.62
CA LEU A 60 0.09 4.71 -15.17
C LEU A 60 -1.43 4.68 -15.02
N GLY A 61 -2.04 5.71 -14.41
CA GLY A 61 -3.49 5.93 -14.41
C GLY A 61 -4.34 4.92 -13.62
N THR A 62 -3.77 3.82 -13.13
CA THR A 62 -4.52 2.85 -12.33
C THR A 62 -4.78 3.40 -10.93
N LEU A 63 -6.06 3.54 -10.59
CA LEU A 63 -6.55 3.82 -9.24
C LEU A 63 -6.80 2.51 -8.50
N TYR A 64 -6.34 2.46 -7.25
CA TYR A 64 -6.64 1.42 -6.29
C TYR A 64 -7.34 2.02 -5.07
N HIS A 65 -8.40 1.38 -4.61
CA HIS A 65 -9.04 1.65 -3.32
C HIS A 65 -8.52 0.67 -2.29
N LEU A 66 -8.12 1.20 -1.14
CA LEU A 66 -7.59 0.43 -0.03
C LEU A 66 -8.31 0.79 1.24
N ARG A 67 -8.51 -0.20 2.09
CA ARG A 67 -9.04 -0.04 3.44
C ARG A 67 -8.02 -0.60 4.41
N VAL A 68 -7.72 0.12 5.47
CA VAL A 68 -6.79 -0.32 6.52
C VAL A 68 -7.38 -0.05 7.90
N GLY A 69 -7.27 -1.03 8.80
CA GLY A 69 -7.84 -0.95 10.14
C GLY A 69 -7.46 -2.19 10.95
N GLN A 70 -8.43 -2.82 11.60
CA GLN A 70 -8.28 -4.18 12.12
C GLN A 70 -8.01 -5.18 10.97
N PRO A 71 -7.56 -6.41 11.25
CA PRO A 71 -7.32 -7.43 10.21
C PRO A 71 -8.52 -7.65 9.27
N GLU A 72 -9.73 -7.66 9.81
CA GLU A 72 -11.02 -7.73 9.10
C GLU A 72 -11.34 -6.45 8.30
N ASP A 73 -10.69 -5.34 8.65
CA ASP A 73 -10.83 -4.04 8.01
C ASP A 73 -9.71 -3.73 7.01
N CYS A 74 -8.99 -4.75 6.57
CA CYS A 74 -7.93 -4.63 5.57
C CYS A 74 -8.41 -5.14 4.22
N ASP A 75 -8.42 -4.29 3.19
CA ASP A 75 -8.82 -4.66 1.83
C ASP A 75 -8.09 -3.82 0.77
N CYS A 76 -7.97 -4.36 -0.45
CA CYS A 76 -7.46 -3.64 -1.60
C CYS A 76 -7.95 -4.27 -2.92
N ASP A 77 -8.35 -3.44 -3.87
CA ASP A 77 -8.79 -3.85 -5.21
C ASP A 77 -7.63 -4.20 -6.17
N CYS A 78 -6.37 -4.18 -5.70
CA CYS A 78 -5.23 -4.57 -6.53
C CYS A 78 -5.17 -6.10 -6.69
N LEU A 79 -4.70 -6.55 -7.85
CA LEU A 79 -4.56 -7.97 -8.16
C LEU A 79 -3.73 -8.76 -7.14
N GLY A 80 -2.77 -8.08 -6.48
CA GLY A 80 -1.97 -8.69 -5.42
C GLY A 80 -2.82 -9.11 -4.22
N PHE A 81 -3.76 -8.25 -3.79
CA PHE A 81 -4.64 -8.53 -2.67
C PHE A 81 -5.71 -9.55 -3.08
N LEU A 82 -6.38 -9.34 -4.21
CA LEU A 82 -7.43 -10.24 -4.72
C LEU A 82 -6.96 -11.69 -4.88
N ARG A 83 -5.66 -11.92 -5.15
CA ARG A 83 -5.09 -13.27 -5.29
C ARG A 83 -4.55 -13.88 -4.00
N HIS A 84 -4.17 -13.07 -3.01
CA HIS A 84 -3.39 -13.54 -1.86
C HIS A 84 -4.01 -13.16 -0.51
N GLY A 85 -5.06 -12.35 -0.47
CA GLY A 85 -5.63 -11.78 0.76
C GLY A 85 -4.71 -10.75 1.43
N HIS A 86 -3.59 -10.39 0.79
CA HIS A 86 -2.67 -9.36 1.28
C HIS A 86 -1.90 -8.74 0.12
N CYS A 87 -1.51 -7.47 0.24
CA CYS A 87 -0.72 -6.80 -0.78
C CYS A 87 0.33 -5.87 -0.18
N LYS A 88 1.30 -5.50 -1.03
CA LYS A 88 2.37 -4.56 -0.67
C LYS A 88 1.84 -3.17 -0.30
N HIS A 89 0.66 -2.81 -0.81
CA HIS A 89 0.06 -1.50 -0.58
C HIS A 89 -0.57 -1.39 0.81
N VAL A 90 -1.47 -2.31 1.18
CA VAL A 90 -2.08 -2.41 2.53
C VAL A 90 -1.00 -2.57 3.59
N MET A 91 -0.11 -3.56 3.42
CA MET A 91 0.97 -3.80 4.38
C MET A 91 1.89 -2.59 4.55
N GLY A 92 2.21 -1.92 3.43
CA GLY A 92 3.06 -0.75 3.44
C GLY A 92 2.40 0.43 4.15
N LEU A 93 1.12 0.69 3.88
CA LEU A 93 0.39 1.79 4.51
C LEU A 93 0.21 1.55 6.02
N ILE A 94 -0.12 0.32 6.42
CA ILE A 94 -0.16 -0.08 7.83
C ILE A 94 1.19 0.19 8.51
N ALA A 95 2.30 -0.15 7.85
CA ALA A 95 3.63 0.11 8.40
C ALA A 95 3.91 1.61 8.59
N LEU A 96 3.52 2.46 7.64
CA LEU A 96 3.66 3.92 7.75
C LEU A 96 2.80 4.51 8.88
N ILE A 97 1.56 4.05 9.01
CA ILE A 97 0.65 4.48 10.09
C ILE A 97 1.22 4.07 11.45
N LYS A 98 1.65 2.81 11.60
CA LYS A 98 2.28 2.32 12.84
C LYS A 98 3.57 3.06 13.19
N ALA A 99 4.32 3.51 12.20
CA ALA A 99 5.52 4.32 12.39
C ALA A 99 5.22 5.80 12.71
N GLY A 100 3.95 6.21 12.75
CA GLY A 100 3.54 7.61 12.96
C GLY A 100 3.90 8.53 11.79
N GLN A 101 4.27 7.96 10.64
CA GLN A 101 4.63 8.70 9.43
C GLN A 101 3.41 9.10 8.61
N TRP A 102 2.27 8.45 8.84
CA TRP A 102 0.97 8.84 8.31
C TRP A 102 0.06 9.25 9.48
N LYS A 103 -0.39 10.50 9.49
CA LYS A 103 -1.36 11.01 10.47
C LYS A 103 -2.74 10.93 9.84
#